data_AF-A0A8H4QVQ2-F1
#
_entry.id   AF-A0A8H4QVQ2-F1
#
_cell.length_a   1.000
_cell.length_b   1.000
_cell.length_c   1.000
_cell.angle_alpha   90.00
_cell.angle_beta   90.00
_cell.angle_gamma   90.00
#
_symmetry.space_group_name_H-M   'P 1'
#
loop_
_entity.id
_entity.type
_entity.pdbx_description
1 polymer ?
#
loop_
_entity_poly.entity_id
_entity_poly.type
_entity_poly.pdbx_seq_one_letter_code
_entity_poly.pdbx_strand_id
1 'polypeptide(L)'
;MKYFLSLTAALAAAASSVYAAAIEGRAMPKGIDVSHWQGNINWGAVKSSGVSFAYIKATEGTTYKDPQFSSNYVGATNVGIIRGGYHFARPSESSGAAQANFFLANGGGWSGDGRTLPGGLDLEAGCSGLSQSAMVNWIKDFSNTYHARTGRYPVIYTTTSWWKTCTGNNPSFGADNPLWIARWGSSIGELPAGWQFTSFWQYADKGPNPGDQDYFNGSDAGLQSSTPSFPRMRSSLSLVGTIALAISAASASPIAVEKRAMPLGIDVSHYQPSINWATVKKNGVEFVYIKATEGHTYISPSFSSQYTGATKEGLLRGGYHFAQPASSSGATQAKYFLAHGGGWSGDGQTLPGALDIEYNPSGAECYGLTHAEMVSWIKDFSDTYHKSTKRYPVIYTTTDWWKTCTGNSAAFGKTNPLWIAHYASSIGTLPAGWDVATFWQNADSGANPGDQDKFNGSKTGLKK
;
A
#
# COMPACT_ATOMS: atom_id res chain seq x y z
N MET A 1 -55.11 -0.39 -8.61
CA MET A 1 -53.79 -0.92 -9.04
C MET A 1 -52.70 0.18 -9.03
N LYS A 2 -52.60 0.97 -7.95
CA LYS A 2 -51.59 2.07 -7.81
C LYS A 2 -50.89 2.10 -6.43
N TYR A 3 -51.17 1.14 -5.54
CA TYR A 3 -50.60 1.10 -4.18
C TYR A 3 -49.63 -0.07 -3.92
N PHE A 4 -49.37 -0.93 -4.91
CA PHE A 4 -48.45 -2.07 -4.78
C PHE A 4 -47.03 -1.82 -5.33
N LEU A 5 -46.78 -0.66 -5.95
CA LEU A 5 -45.48 -0.31 -6.56
C LEU A 5 -44.59 0.60 -5.69
N SER A 6 -45.10 1.17 -4.59
CA SER A 6 -44.29 2.05 -3.73
C SER A 6 -43.65 1.35 -2.52
N LEU A 7 -44.10 0.14 -2.16
CA LEU A 7 -43.57 -0.58 -0.99
C LEU A 7 -42.31 -1.40 -1.32
N THR A 8 -42.13 -1.83 -2.57
CA THR A 8 -40.97 -2.62 -3.02
C THR A 8 -39.71 -1.79 -3.21
N ALA A 9 -39.82 -0.51 -3.59
CA ALA A 9 -38.69 0.41 -3.72
C ALA A 9 -38.12 0.84 -2.35
N ALA A 10 -38.98 1.02 -1.34
CA ALA A 10 -38.58 1.43 0.00
C ALA A 10 -37.84 0.32 0.78
N LEU A 11 -38.24 -0.95 0.61
CA LEU A 11 -37.54 -2.09 1.22
C LEU A 11 -36.19 -2.39 0.55
N ALA A 12 -36.03 -2.16 -0.76
CA ALA A 12 -34.75 -2.29 -1.46
C ALA A 12 -33.74 -1.20 -1.05
N ALA A 13 -34.20 0.03 -0.84
CA ALA A 13 -33.37 1.13 -0.35
C ALA A 13 -32.95 0.92 1.12
N ALA A 14 -33.83 0.40 1.96
CA ALA A 14 -33.53 0.10 3.37
C ALA A 14 -32.62 -1.12 3.54
N ALA A 15 -32.77 -2.18 2.73
CA ALA A 15 -31.84 -3.32 2.75
C ALA A 15 -30.45 -2.93 2.21
N SER A 16 -30.38 -2.02 1.22
CA SER A 16 -29.12 -1.50 0.69
C SER A 16 -28.42 -0.56 1.66
N SER A 17 -29.16 0.21 2.47
CA SER A 17 -28.57 1.07 3.51
C SER A 17 -28.16 0.30 4.77
N VAL A 18 -28.82 -0.81 5.10
CA VAL A 18 -28.41 -1.71 6.19
C VAL A 18 -27.21 -2.59 5.78
N TYR A 19 -27.06 -2.95 4.49
CA TYR A 19 -25.84 -3.61 3.99
C TYR A 19 -24.64 -2.67 3.83
N ALA A 20 -24.86 -1.41 3.47
CA ALA A 20 -23.79 -0.41 3.39
C ALA A 20 -23.24 -0.02 4.78
N ALA A 21 -24.06 -0.13 5.84
CA ALA A 21 -23.66 0.22 7.21
C ALA A 21 -22.81 -0.85 7.92
N ALA A 22 -22.58 -2.03 7.33
CA ALA A 22 -21.87 -3.13 8.00
C ALA A 22 -20.44 -3.41 7.50
N ILE A 23 -19.91 -2.66 6.52
CA ILE A 23 -18.56 -2.87 5.96
C ILE A 23 -17.71 -1.59 5.93
N GLU A 24 -18.05 -0.57 6.71
CA GLU A 24 -17.13 0.56 6.96
C GLU A 24 -16.28 0.26 8.19
N GLY A 25 -15.00 -0.06 7.99
CA GLY A 25 -13.98 -0.02 9.05
C GLY A 25 -13.20 -1.30 9.36
N ARG A 26 -13.22 -2.35 8.52
CA ARG A 26 -12.28 -3.49 8.71
C ARG A 26 -11.04 -3.32 7.83
N ALA A 27 -9.86 -3.32 8.45
CA ALA A 27 -8.60 -3.43 7.74
C ALA A 27 -8.59 -4.75 6.94
N MET A 28 -8.28 -4.68 5.65
CA MET A 28 -8.11 -5.88 4.82
C MET A 28 -6.93 -6.70 5.37
N PRO A 29 -7.08 -8.02 5.59
CA PRO A 29 -5.98 -8.85 6.04
C PRO A 29 -4.79 -8.74 5.09
N LYS A 30 -3.60 -8.55 5.64
CA LYS A 30 -2.35 -8.50 4.87
C LYS A 30 -1.88 -9.91 4.58
N GLY A 31 -1.37 -10.10 3.37
CA GLY A 31 -0.68 -11.30 2.97
C GLY A 31 0.63 -10.99 2.27
N ILE A 32 1.34 -12.06 1.96
CA ILE A 32 2.50 -12.05 1.08
C ILE A 32 2.41 -13.22 0.12
N ASP A 33 3.16 -13.15 -0.97
CA ASP A 33 3.53 -14.34 -1.71
C ASP A 33 5.03 -14.45 -1.93
N VAL A 34 5.53 -15.68 -1.76
CA VAL A 34 6.96 -15.97 -1.68
C VAL A 34 7.33 -17.21 -2.45
N SER A 35 8.60 -17.34 -2.78
CA SER A 35 9.22 -18.46 -3.49
C SER A 35 10.63 -18.70 -2.96
N HIS A 36 11.42 -19.50 -3.67
CA HIS A 36 12.84 -19.66 -3.40
C HIS A 36 13.65 -18.35 -3.43
N TRP A 37 13.19 -17.31 -4.13
CA TRP A 37 13.91 -16.03 -4.23
C TRP A 37 14.13 -15.33 -2.89
N GLN A 38 13.26 -15.59 -1.89
CA GLN A 38 13.34 -14.97 -0.58
C GLN A 38 14.35 -15.66 0.37
N GLY A 39 14.91 -16.81 -0.02
CA GLY A 39 15.84 -17.57 0.82
C GLY A 39 15.22 -17.97 2.17
N ASN A 40 15.97 -17.75 3.26
CA ASN A 40 15.51 -18.07 4.61
C ASN A 40 14.63 -16.96 5.18
N ILE A 41 13.34 -17.26 5.39
CA ILE A 41 12.37 -16.29 5.93
C ILE A 41 12.24 -16.43 7.45
N ASN A 42 12.34 -15.30 8.17
CA ASN A 42 11.96 -15.23 9.58
C ASN A 42 10.43 -15.11 9.73
N TRP A 43 9.74 -16.25 9.73
CA TRP A 43 8.29 -16.31 9.81
C TRP A 43 7.70 -15.74 11.11
N GLY A 44 8.46 -15.74 12.22
CA GLY A 44 8.03 -15.09 13.47
C GLY A 44 7.93 -13.58 13.32
N ALA A 45 8.89 -12.97 12.63
CA ALA A 45 8.86 -11.55 12.30
C ALA A 45 7.72 -11.24 11.31
N VAL A 46 7.51 -12.09 10.30
CA VAL A 46 6.40 -11.97 9.34
C VAL A 46 5.04 -12.01 10.05
N LYS A 47 4.82 -12.94 10.99
CA LYS A 47 3.57 -12.97 11.77
C LYS A 47 3.42 -11.70 12.62
N SER A 48 4.51 -11.26 13.25
CA SER A 48 4.52 -10.09 14.15
C SER A 48 4.27 -8.77 13.41
N SER A 49 4.55 -8.70 12.10
CA SER A 49 4.24 -7.54 11.25
C SER A 49 2.76 -7.45 10.85
N GLY A 50 1.94 -8.42 11.26
CA GLY A 50 0.50 -8.47 10.98
C GLY A 50 0.13 -9.21 9.69
N VAL A 51 1.08 -9.90 9.05
CA VAL A 51 0.77 -10.81 7.94
C VAL A 51 -0.10 -11.96 8.45
N SER A 52 -1.23 -12.15 7.77
CA SER A 52 -2.30 -13.07 8.17
C SER A 52 -2.45 -14.24 7.21
N PHE A 53 -2.02 -14.09 5.96
CA PHE A 53 -1.89 -15.19 5.02
C PHE A 53 -0.61 -15.16 4.17
N ALA A 54 -0.26 -16.28 3.56
CA ALA A 54 0.80 -16.37 2.56
C ALA A 54 0.46 -17.33 1.41
N TYR A 55 0.74 -16.95 0.17
CA TYR A 55 0.87 -17.89 -0.94
C TYR A 55 2.36 -18.25 -1.11
N ILE A 56 2.66 -19.52 -1.33
CA ILE A 56 4.04 -20.02 -1.38
C ILE A 56 4.21 -20.81 -2.66
N LYS A 57 5.17 -20.43 -3.51
CA LYS A 57 5.42 -21.12 -4.78
C LYS A 57 5.71 -22.58 -4.49
N ALA A 58 4.92 -23.46 -5.09
CA ALA A 58 5.06 -24.90 -4.93
C ALA A 58 5.70 -25.52 -6.17
N THR A 59 5.23 -25.12 -7.36
CA THR A 59 5.60 -25.75 -8.62
C THR A 59 5.59 -24.76 -9.78
N GLU A 60 6.31 -25.12 -10.83
CA GLU A 60 6.29 -24.44 -12.12
C GLU A 60 6.30 -25.49 -13.25
N GLY A 61 5.39 -25.34 -14.22
CA GLY A 61 5.23 -26.33 -15.29
C GLY A 61 4.99 -27.75 -14.77
N THR A 62 5.67 -28.75 -15.33
CA THR A 62 5.55 -30.15 -14.88
C THR A 62 6.82 -30.73 -14.29
N THR A 63 7.86 -29.91 -14.15
CA THR A 63 9.22 -30.38 -13.87
C THR A 63 9.84 -29.70 -12.66
N TYR A 64 9.46 -28.46 -12.35
CA TYR A 64 10.09 -27.69 -11.28
C TYR A 64 9.25 -27.71 -10.01
N LYS A 65 9.88 -28.11 -8.91
CA LYS A 65 9.36 -27.99 -7.55
C LYS A 65 10.19 -26.92 -6.84
N ASP A 66 9.53 -25.96 -6.22
CA ASP A 66 10.25 -24.89 -5.53
C ASP A 66 10.99 -25.48 -4.30
N PRO A 67 12.33 -25.35 -4.23
CA PRO A 67 13.11 -25.98 -3.18
C PRO A 67 12.85 -25.38 -1.78
N GLN A 68 12.30 -24.16 -1.70
CA GLN A 68 11.95 -23.51 -0.44
C GLN A 68 10.47 -23.70 -0.05
N PHE A 69 9.66 -24.38 -0.87
CA PHE A 69 8.24 -24.58 -0.55
C PHE A 69 8.04 -25.20 0.84
N SER A 70 8.74 -26.31 1.13
CA SER A 70 8.51 -27.06 2.37
C SER A 70 8.94 -26.27 3.61
N SER A 71 10.11 -25.61 3.57
CA SER A 71 10.60 -24.76 4.67
C SER A 71 9.67 -23.58 4.92
N ASN A 72 9.24 -22.91 3.86
CA ASN A 72 8.32 -21.77 3.93
C ASN A 72 6.93 -22.17 4.43
N TYR A 73 6.37 -23.26 3.93
CA TYR A 73 5.04 -23.74 4.30
C TYR A 73 4.97 -24.17 5.77
N VAL A 74 6.00 -24.88 6.25
CA VAL A 74 6.14 -25.25 7.67
C VAL A 74 6.37 -24.02 8.54
N GLY A 75 7.24 -23.11 8.11
CA GLY A 75 7.51 -21.86 8.83
C GLY A 75 6.26 -21.01 9.05
N ALA A 76 5.49 -20.77 7.99
CA ALA A 76 4.20 -20.07 8.05
C ALA A 76 3.18 -20.79 8.96
N THR A 77 3.13 -22.13 8.87
CA THR A 77 2.24 -22.97 9.70
C THR A 77 2.55 -22.81 11.19
N ASN A 78 3.83 -22.86 11.57
CA ASN A 78 4.28 -22.82 12.97
C ASN A 78 3.93 -21.49 13.67
N VAL A 79 3.87 -20.39 12.92
CA VAL A 79 3.50 -19.07 13.46
C VAL A 79 2.01 -18.73 13.26
N GLY A 80 1.24 -19.66 12.70
CA GLY A 80 -0.19 -19.50 12.49
C GLY A 80 -0.57 -18.46 11.44
N ILE A 81 0.19 -18.41 10.34
CA ILE A 81 -0.23 -17.76 9.09
C ILE A 81 -1.07 -18.74 8.28
N ILE A 82 -2.20 -18.28 7.73
CA ILE A 82 -3.04 -19.04 6.80
C ILE A 82 -2.28 -19.17 5.48
N ARG A 83 -2.16 -20.36 4.90
CA ARG A 83 -1.23 -20.57 3.78
C ARG A 83 -1.78 -21.44 2.67
N GLY A 84 -1.38 -21.16 1.44
CA GLY A 84 -1.65 -21.97 0.26
C GLY A 84 -0.43 -22.08 -0.64
N GLY A 85 -0.39 -23.11 -1.48
CA GLY A 85 0.59 -23.18 -2.56
C GLY A 85 0.14 -22.34 -3.76
N TYR A 86 1.08 -21.90 -4.59
CA TYR A 86 0.76 -21.45 -5.96
C TYR A 86 1.59 -22.17 -7.02
N HIS A 87 1.06 -22.18 -8.24
CA HIS A 87 1.63 -22.83 -9.41
C HIS A 87 1.91 -21.80 -10.52
N PHE A 88 3.17 -21.65 -10.92
CA PHE A 88 3.54 -20.82 -12.07
C PHE A 88 3.28 -21.58 -13.37
N ALA A 89 2.32 -21.10 -14.17
CA ALA A 89 1.85 -21.82 -15.35
C ALA A 89 2.87 -21.79 -16.50
N ARG A 90 2.99 -22.93 -17.19
CA ARG A 90 3.71 -23.04 -18.48
C ARG A 90 2.81 -23.62 -19.56
N PRO A 91 1.83 -22.88 -20.10
CA PRO A 91 0.76 -23.44 -20.93
C PRO A 91 1.21 -24.09 -22.25
N SER A 92 2.39 -23.75 -22.76
CA SER A 92 2.97 -24.38 -23.96
C SER A 92 3.63 -25.74 -23.71
N GLU A 93 3.89 -26.12 -22.46
CA GLU A 93 4.69 -27.31 -22.13
C GLU A 93 3.84 -28.58 -21.94
N SER A 94 2.58 -28.43 -21.51
CA SER A 94 1.69 -29.56 -21.22
C SER A 94 0.23 -29.12 -21.13
N SER A 95 -0.71 -30.05 -20.94
CA SER A 95 -2.10 -29.71 -20.65
C SER A 95 -2.27 -29.05 -19.27
N GLY A 96 -3.40 -28.36 -19.08
CA GLY A 96 -3.77 -27.76 -17.79
C GLY A 96 -3.96 -28.83 -16.73
N ALA A 97 -4.58 -29.96 -17.07
CA ALA A 97 -4.75 -31.10 -16.18
C ALA A 97 -3.40 -31.68 -15.71
N ALA A 98 -2.39 -31.75 -16.58
CA ALA A 98 -1.07 -32.25 -16.21
C ALA A 98 -0.42 -31.35 -15.15
N GLN A 99 -0.46 -30.03 -15.35
CA GLN A 99 0.08 -29.06 -14.38
C GLN A 99 -0.73 -29.03 -13.08
N ALA A 100 -2.06 -29.13 -13.15
CA ALA A 100 -2.91 -29.22 -11.95
C ALA A 100 -2.56 -30.45 -11.11
N ASN A 101 -2.39 -31.61 -11.74
CA ASN A 101 -2.01 -32.84 -11.04
C ASN A 101 -0.60 -32.74 -10.44
N PHE A 102 0.36 -32.17 -11.18
CA PHE A 102 1.71 -31.95 -10.67
C PHE A 102 1.71 -31.00 -9.47
N PHE A 103 0.98 -29.89 -9.55
CA PHE A 103 0.82 -28.94 -8.46
C PHE A 103 0.19 -29.60 -7.22
N LEU A 104 -0.94 -30.31 -7.39
CA LEU A 104 -1.63 -31.01 -6.30
C LEU A 104 -0.74 -32.04 -5.60
N ALA A 105 0.09 -32.76 -6.34
CA ALA A 105 1.01 -33.75 -5.79
C ALA A 105 2.20 -33.14 -5.03
N ASN A 106 2.48 -31.84 -5.21
CA ASN A 106 3.70 -31.20 -4.74
C ASN A 106 3.45 -29.86 -4.02
N GLY A 107 2.35 -29.74 -3.26
CA GLY A 107 2.12 -28.59 -2.38
C GLY A 107 0.88 -27.75 -2.69
N GLY A 108 0.18 -28.05 -3.78
CA GLY A 108 -1.07 -27.37 -4.18
C GLY A 108 -2.34 -27.93 -3.56
N GLY A 109 -2.24 -28.92 -2.68
CA GLY A 109 -3.41 -29.52 -2.02
C GLY A 109 -4.18 -28.52 -1.16
N TRP A 110 -5.47 -28.80 -0.95
CA TRP A 110 -6.34 -28.04 -0.05
C TRP A 110 -7.06 -28.97 0.92
N SER A 111 -7.30 -28.49 2.13
CA SER A 111 -8.16 -29.14 3.11
C SER A 111 -8.93 -28.09 3.91
N GLY A 112 -10.11 -28.43 4.39
CA GLY A 112 -10.98 -27.56 5.20
C GLY A 112 -10.52 -27.40 6.65
N ASP A 113 -9.22 -27.26 6.89
CA ASP A 113 -8.58 -27.26 8.22
C ASP A 113 -8.59 -25.90 8.94
N GLY A 114 -9.24 -24.89 8.36
CA GLY A 114 -9.26 -23.53 8.91
C GLY A 114 -7.99 -22.72 8.59
N ARG A 115 -7.00 -23.31 7.91
CA ARG A 115 -5.64 -22.74 7.78
C ARG A 115 -5.07 -22.87 6.36
N THR A 116 -5.74 -23.59 5.46
CA THR A 116 -5.32 -23.81 4.08
C THR A 116 -6.11 -23.00 3.06
N LEU A 117 -5.44 -22.13 2.31
CA LEU A 117 -6.04 -21.44 1.17
C LEU A 117 -6.18 -22.41 -0.02
N PRO A 118 -7.21 -22.26 -0.87
CA PRO A 118 -7.23 -22.91 -2.18
C PRO A 118 -5.98 -22.51 -2.98
N GLY A 119 -5.46 -23.42 -3.80
CA GLY A 119 -4.23 -23.19 -4.54
C GLY A 119 -4.35 -22.04 -5.56
N GLY A 120 -3.27 -21.28 -5.70
CA GLY A 120 -3.12 -20.25 -6.73
C GLY A 120 -2.66 -20.82 -8.07
N LEU A 121 -3.27 -20.38 -9.16
CA LEU A 121 -2.81 -20.55 -10.54
C LEU A 121 -2.28 -19.21 -11.04
N ASP A 122 -0.97 -19.11 -11.19
CA ASP A 122 -0.27 -17.90 -11.61
C ASP A 122 -0.11 -17.88 -13.14
N LEU A 123 -0.71 -16.85 -13.74
CA LEU A 123 -0.77 -16.57 -15.18
C LEU A 123 -0.20 -15.18 -15.49
N GLU A 124 1.12 -15.07 -15.56
CA GLU A 124 1.78 -13.79 -15.87
C GLU A 124 2.89 -13.83 -16.92
N ALA A 125 3.36 -15.03 -17.32
CA ALA A 125 4.31 -15.18 -18.42
C ALA A 125 3.70 -14.74 -19.78
N GLY A 126 4.45 -14.65 -20.87
CA GLY A 126 3.84 -14.37 -22.18
C GLY A 126 2.74 -15.37 -22.58
N CYS A 127 1.91 -15.05 -23.59
CA CYS A 127 0.80 -15.92 -24.04
C CYS A 127 1.24 -17.29 -24.61
N SER A 128 2.54 -17.62 -24.55
CA SER A 128 3.10 -18.93 -24.86
C SER A 128 2.82 -19.40 -26.30
N GLY A 129 2.63 -18.45 -27.22
CA GLY A 129 2.28 -18.73 -28.63
C GLY A 129 0.89 -19.32 -28.83
N LEU A 130 0.08 -19.45 -27.77
CA LEU A 130 -1.28 -20.00 -27.85
C LEU A 130 -2.26 -18.96 -28.42
N SER A 131 -3.25 -19.45 -29.16
CA SER A 131 -4.43 -18.63 -29.45
C SER A 131 -5.22 -18.35 -28.17
N GLN A 132 -6.00 -17.29 -28.16
CA GLN A 132 -6.85 -16.94 -27.01
C GLN A 132 -7.79 -18.08 -26.61
N SER A 133 -8.37 -18.79 -27.60
CA SER A 133 -9.24 -19.95 -27.36
C SER A 133 -8.47 -21.14 -26.77
N ALA A 134 -7.24 -21.39 -27.24
CA ALA A 134 -6.40 -22.44 -26.68
C ALA A 134 -5.98 -22.13 -25.23
N MET A 135 -5.62 -20.87 -24.93
CA MET A 135 -5.32 -20.43 -23.57
C MET A 135 -6.53 -20.59 -22.63
N VAL A 136 -7.72 -20.15 -23.06
CA VAL A 136 -8.96 -20.33 -22.28
C VAL A 136 -9.25 -21.80 -22.00
N ASN A 137 -9.10 -22.68 -23.01
CA ASN A 137 -9.31 -24.12 -22.83
C ASN A 137 -8.29 -24.72 -21.85
N TRP A 138 -7.04 -24.28 -21.91
CA TRP A 138 -5.99 -24.71 -21.00
C TRP A 138 -6.28 -24.32 -19.55
N ILE A 139 -6.66 -23.05 -19.31
CA ILE A 139 -7.00 -22.56 -17.97
C ILE A 139 -8.21 -23.33 -17.42
N LYS A 140 -9.21 -23.60 -18.26
CA LYS A 140 -10.39 -24.38 -17.89
C LYS A 140 -10.04 -25.83 -17.52
N ASP A 141 -9.14 -26.46 -18.27
CA ASP A 141 -8.65 -27.82 -17.99
C ASP A 141 -7.91 -27.90 -16.64
N PHE A 142 -7.04 -26.94 -16.35
CA PHE A 142 -6.39 -26.82 -15.04
C PHE A 142 -7.43 -26.63 -13.92
N SER A 143 -8.30 -25.62 -14.08
CA SER A 143 -9.30 -25.21 -13.07
C SER A 143 -10.25 -26.34 -12.72
N ASN A 144 -10.78 -27.05 -13.72
CA ASN A 144 -11.69 -28.18 -13.53
C ASN A 144 -10.98 -29.38 -12.88
N THR A 145 -9.74 -29.67 -13.28
CA THR A 145 -8.95 -30.75 -12.67
C THR A 145 -8.68 -30.47 -11.20
N TYR A 146 -8.27 -29.24 -10.88
CA TYR A 146 -8.06 -28.81 -9.50
C TYR A 146 -9.34 -28.89 -8.66
N HIS A 147 -10.47 -28.42 -9.22
CA HIS A 147 -11.78 -28.51 -8.59
C HIS A 147 -12.23 -29.95 -8.33
N ALA A 148 -12.08 -30.84 -9.30
CA ALA A 148 -12.45 -32.25 -9.16
C ALA A 148 -11.66 -32.95 -8.03
N ARG A 149 -10.44 -32.52 -7.76
CA ARG A 149 -9.53 -33.14 -6.77
C ARG A 149 -9.66 -32.55 -5.36
N THR A 150 -10.10 -31.30 -5.25
CA THR A 150 -10.11 -30.56 -3.97
C THR A 150 -11.51 -30.11 -3.54
N GLY A 151 -12.48 -30.11 -4.44
CA GLY A 151 -13.78 -29.48 -4.25
C GLY A 151 -13.73 -27.94 -4.23
N ARG A 152 -12.60 -27.32 -4.58
CA ARG A 152 -12.43 -25.85 -4.67
C ARG A 152 -11.88 -25.47 -6.04
N TYR A 153 -12.38 -24.39 -6.61
CA TYR A 153 -11.72 -23.79 -7.77
C TYR A 153 -10.42 -23.10 -7.34
N PRO A 154 -9.35 -23.16 -8.15
CA PRO A 154 -8.12 -22.46 -7.83
C PRO A 154 -8.33 -20.95 -7.92
N VAL A 155 -7.55 -20.21 -7.13
CA VAL A 155 -7.47 -18.75 -7.23
C VAL A 155 -6.66 -18.40 -8.46
N ILE A 156 -7.18 -17.57 -9.37
CA ILE A 156 -6.45 -17.15 -10.57
C ILE A 156 -5.67 -15.89 -10.26
N TYR A 157 -4.34 -15.98 -10.32
CA TYR A 157 -3.44 -14.84 -10.29
C TYR A 157 -3.12 -14.35 -11.70
N THR A 158 -3.28 -13.05 -11.97
CA THR A 158 -3.04 -12.44 -13.28
C THR A 158 -2.97 -10.91 -13.16
N THR A 159 -2.60 -10.23 -14.26
CA THR A 159 -2.94 -8.80 -14.48
C THR A 159 -4.13 -8.68 -15.45
N THR A 160 -4.91 -7.58 -15.43
CA THR A 160 -5.98 -7.42 -16.45
C THR A 160 -5.44 -7.18 -17.86
N SER A 161 -4.21 -6.67 -18.02
CA SER A 161 -3.56 -6.56 -19.34
C SER A 161 -3.25 -7.95 -19.92
N TRP A 162 -2.68 -8.84 -19.10
CA TRP A 162 -2.43 -10.22 -19.49
C TRP A 162 -3.72 -10.93 -19.88
N TRP A 163 -4.75 -10.83 -19.05
CA TRP A 163 -6.03 -11.48 -19.30
C TRP A 163 -6.68 -11.02 -20.61
N LYS A 164 -6.70 -9.70 -20.86
CA LYS A 164 -7.21 -9.14 -22.12
C LYS A 164 -6.45 -9.69 -23.33
N THR A 165 -5.12 -9.69 -23.24
CA THR A 165 -4.24 -10.09 -24.34
C THR A 165 -4.34 -11.59 -24.63
N CYS A 166 -4.14 -12.42 -23.61
CA CYS A 166 -3.96 -13.86 -23.77
C CYS A 166 -5.26 -14.66 -23.77
N THR A 167 -6.38 -14.08 -23.32
CA THR A 167 -7.69 -14.80 -23.28
C THR A 167 -8.79 -14.13 -24.10
N GLY A 168 -8.53 -12.96 -24.69
CA GLY A 168 -9.57 -12.15 -25.34
C GLY A 168 -10.54 -11.53 -24.32
N ASN A 169 -10.07 -11.31 -23.09
CA ASN A 169 -10.88 -10.85 -21.96
C ASN A 169 -12.09 -11.76 -21.67
N ASN A 170 -11.86 -13.07 -21.62
CA ASN A 170 -12.94 -14.05 -21.50
C ASN A 170 -13.66 -13.93 -20.12
N PRO A 171 -15.01 -13.84 -20.09
CA PRO A 171 -15.77 -13.62 -18.85
C PRO A 171 -16.17 -14.88 -18.08
N SER A 172 -15.87 -16.09 -18.59
CA SER A 172 -16.49 -17.33 -18.10
C SER A 172 -15.96 -17.86 -16.76
N PHE A 173 -14.89 -17.27 -16.22
CA PHE A 173 -14.23 -17.76 -15.00
C PHE A 173 -14.69 -17.04 -13.73
N GLY A 174 -15.19 -15.80 -13.85
CA GLY A 174 -15.43 -14.92 -12.70
C GLY A 174 -16.55 -15.34 -11.75
N ALA A 175 -17.41 -16.28 -12.15
CA ALA A 175 -18.45 -16.84 -11.30
C ALA A 175 -17.93 -17.91 -10.33
N ASP A 176 -16.87 -18.64 -10.72
CA ASP A 176 -16.42 -19.84 -10.03
C ASP A 176 -15.00 -19.70 -9.45
N ASN A 177 -14.08 -19.06 -10.18
CA ASN A 177 -12.69 -18.87 -9.77
C ASN A 177 -12.51 -17.56 -8.98
N PRO A 178 -11.97 -17.58 -7.75
CA PRO A 178 -11.54 -16.36 -7.08
C PRO A 178 -10.43 -15.65 -7.86
N LEU A 179 -10.44 -14.32 -7.86
CA LEU A 179 -9.41 -13.52 -8.52
C LEU A 179 -8.34 -13.07 -7.51
N TRP A 180 -7.09 -13.21 -7.92
CA TRP A 180 -5.93 -12.56 -7.33
C TRP A 180 -5.33 -11.64 -8.39
N ILE A 181 -5.49 -10.34 -8.23
CA ILE A 181 -5.10 -9.39 -9.25
C ILE A 181 -3.78 -8.71 -8.89
N ALA A 182 -2.80 -8.76 -9.77
CA ALA A 182 -1.57 -7.97 -9.66
C ALA A 182 -1.81 -6.57 -10.23
N ARG A 183 -1.79 -5.58 -9.33
CA ARG A 183 -1.98 -4.15 -9.63
C ARG A 183 -1.17 -3.31 -8.66
N TRP A 184 0.01 -2.92 -9.07
CA TRP A 184 0.90 -2.08 -8.27
C TRP A 184 0.55 -0.61 -8.45
N GLY A 185 -0.60 -0.22 -7.89
CA GLY A 185 -1.17 1.12 -8.03
C GLY A 185 -2.07 1.49 -6.86
N SER A 186 -2.55 2.73 -6.80
CA SER A 186 -3.36 3.21 -5.67
C SER A 186 -4.82 2.71 -5.68
N SER A 187 -5.23 2.02 -6.74
CA SER A 187 -6.52 1.34 -6.84
C SER A 187 -6.41 0.12 -7.75
N ILE A 188 -7.30 -0.86 -7.56
CA ILE A 188 -7.35 -2.09 -8.35
C ILE A 188 -7.71 -1.81 -9.83
N GLY A 189 -8.42 -0.72 -10.11
CA GLY A 189 -8.83 -0.34 -11.47
C GLY A 189 -9.79 -1.35 -12.10
N GLU A 190 -9.78 -1.41 -13.44
CA GLU A 190 -10.63 -2.31 -14.20
C GLU A 190 -10.23 -3.78 -13.98
N LEU A 191 -11.21 -4.60 -13.60
CA LEU A 191 -11.05 -6.04 -13.46
C LEU A 191 -11.18 -6.76 -14.81
N PRO A 192 -10.54 -7.93 -14.98
CA PRO A 192 -10.82 -8.78 -16.11
C PRO A 192 -12.32 -9.13 -16.18
N ALA A 193 -12.86 -9.29 -17.39
CA ALA A 193 -14.29 -9.51 -17.56
C ALA A 193 -14.77 -10.74 -16.77
N GLY A 194 -16.02 -10.69 -16.30
CA GLY A 194 -16.63 -11.76 -15.50
C GLY A 194 -16.45 -11.59 -13.99
N TRP A 195 -15.35 -11.00 -13.52
CA TRP A 195 -15.14 -10.73 -12.10
C TRP A 195 -15.78 -9.41 -11.67
N GLN A 196 -16.59 -9.46 -10.61
CA GLN A 196 -17.22 -8.29 -10.01
C GLN A 196 -16.37 -7.68 -8.88
N PHE A 197 -15.49 -8.49 -8.30
CA PHE A 197 -14.57 -8.10 -7.23
C PHE A 197 -13.32 -8.96 -7.31
N THR A 198 -12.21 -8.49 -6.74
CA THR A 198 -11.03 -9.33 -6.50
C THR A 198 -11.11 -9.98 -5.13
N SER A 199 -10.62 -11.21 -4.98
CA SER A 199 -10.51 -11.89 -3.67
C SER A 199 -9.17 -11.58 -3.01
N PHE A 200 -8.11 -11.47 -3.80
CA PHE A 200 -6.78 -11.06 -3.37
C PHE A 200 -6.26 -9.95 -4.28
N TRP A 201 -5.47 -9.05 -3.73
CA TRP A 201 -4.86 -7.97 -4.48
C TRP A 201 -3.38 -7.93 -4.15
N GLN A 202 -2.55 -8.33 -5.11
CA GLN A 202 -1.11 -8.10 -5.05
C GLN A 202 -0.86 -6.64 -5.42
N TYR A 203 -0.55 -5.84 -4.40
CA TYR A 203 -0.46 -4.40 -4.53
C TYR A 203 0.96 -3.89 -4.67
N ALA A 204 1.95 -4.76 -4.47
CA ALA A 204 3.36 -4.48 -4.72
C ALA A 204 4.14 -5.78 -4.94
N ASP A 205 5.20 -5.71 -5.74
CA ASP A 205 6.19 -6.77 -6.00
C ASP A 205 7.35 -6.79 -4.99
N LYS A 206 7.27 -5.93 -3.97
CA LYS A 206 8.19 -5.85 -2.84
C LYS A 206 7.58 -5.00 -1.75
N GLY A 207 8.08 -5.16 -0.53
CA GLY A 207 7.66 -4.32 0.57
C GLY A 207 8.36 -4.69 1.88
N PRO A 208 7.76 -4.32 3.03
CA PRO A 208 8.39 -4.54 4.33
C PRO A 208 8.42 -6.01 4.75
N ASN A 209 7.69 -6.90 4.07
CA ASN A 209 7.72 -8.35 4.28
C ASN A 209 8.39 -9.03 3.08
N PRO A 210 8.93 -10.25 3.23
CA PRO A 210 9.53 -10.98 2.11
C PRO A 210 8.53 -11.22 0.98
N GLY A 211 9.04 -11.12 -0.25
CA GLY A 211 8.26 -11.34 -1.46
C GLY A 211 7.27 -10.21 -1.75
N ASP A 212 6.25 -10.57 -2.50
CA ASP A 212 5.25 -9.63 -2.97
C ASP A 212 4.22 -9.39 -1.86
N GLN A 213 3.50 -8.28 -1.94
CA GLN A 213 2.60 -7.85 -0.88
C GLN A 213 1.15 -7.92 -1.32
N ASP A 214 0.33 -8.56 -0.48
CA ASP A 214 -1.06 -8.84 -0.79
C ASP A 214 -2.04 -8.27 0.24
N TYR A 215 -3.25 -8.03 -0.24
CA TYR A 215 -4.44 -7.89 0.60
C TYR A 215 -5.47 -8.95 0.26
N PHE A 216 -6.14 -9.48 1.28
CA PHE A 216 -7.38 -10.22 1.11
C PHE A 216 -8.56 -9.26 1.16
N ASN A 217 -9.44 -9.31 0.16
CA ASN A 217 -10.65 -8.49 0.11
C ASN A 217 -11.74 -9.11 1.00
N GLY A 218 -11.65 -8.83 2.29
CA GLY A 218 -12.58 -9.31 3.30
C GLY A 218 -12.08 -9.01 4.72
N SER A 219 -12.53 -9.78 5.71
CA SER A 219 -12.04 -9.69 7.09
C SER A 219 -11.24 -10.94 7.48
N ASP A 220 -10.52 -10.91 8.61
CA ASP A 220 -9.78 -12.08 9.10
C ASP A 220 -10.67 -13.31 9.31
N ALA A 221 -11.90 -13.12 9.80
CA ALA A 221 -12.89 -14.19 9.91
C ALA A 221 -13.32 -14.70 8.52
N GLY A 222 -13.44 -13.79 7.54
CA GLY A 222 -13.69 -14.11 6.14
C GLY A 222 -12.57 -14.96 5.54
N LEU A 223 -11.31 -14.57 5.79
CA LEU A 223 -10.10 -15.28 5.39
C LEU A 223 -9.99 -16.65 6.06
N GLN A 224 -10.37 -16.77 7.33
CA GLN A 224 -10.45 -18.05 8.02
C GLN A 224 -11.61 -18.91 7.51
N SER A 225 -12.73 -18.33 7.05
CA SER A 225 -13.91 -19.04 6.54
C SER A 225 -13.88 -19.36 5.03
N SER A 226 -13.02 -18.69 4.26
CA SER A 226 -12.73 -19.08 2.87
C SER A 226 -11.88 -20.35 2.81
N THR A 227 -11.25 -20.73 3.94
CA THR A 227 -10.50 -21.99 4.08
C THR A 227 -11.37 -23.23 4.31
N PRO A 228 -12.63 -23.19 4.83
CA PRO A 228 -13.51 -24.36 4.89
C PRO A 228 -14.67 -24.28 3.87
N SER A 229 -15.04 -23.11 3.33
CA SER A 229 -16.03 -22.98 2.23
C SER A 229 -16.24 -21.51 1.84
N PHE A 230 -16.05 -21.15 0.57
CA PHE A 230 -16.70 -19.94 0.05
C PHE A 230 -18.22 -20.18 0.08
N PRO A 231 -19.02 -19.42 0.86
CA PRO A 231 -20.45 -19.55 0.77
C PRO A 231 -20.88 -18.97 -0.57
N ARG A 232 -21.52 -19.79 -1.41
CA ARG A 232 -22.43 -19.26 -2.45
C ARG A 232 -23.44 -18.39 -1.71
N MET A 233 -23.40 -17.08 -1.91
CA MET A 233 -24.55 -16.23 -1.59
C MET A 233 -25.71 -16.65 -2.50
N ARG A 234 -26.50 -17.63 -2.04
CA ARG A 234 -27.83 -17.91 -2.57
C ARG A 234 -28.83 -17.08 -1.78
N SER A 235 -29.47 -16.16 -2.50
CA SER A 235 -30.65 -15.42 -2.10
C SER A 235 -31.68 -16.35 -1.44
N SER A 236 -31.86 -16.19 -0.14
CA SER A 236 -32.94 -16.81 0.63
C SER A 236 -33.66 -15.71 1.38
N LEU A 237 -34.79 -15.25 0.85
CA LEU A 237 -35.76 -14.47 1.61
C LEU A 237 -36.30 -15.37 2.72
N SER A 238 -36.19 -14.96 3.97
CA SER A 238 -37.03 -15.48 5.05
C SER A 238 -37.49 -14.32 5.93
N LEU A 239 -38.80 -14.25 6.00
CA LEU A 239 -39.65 -13.23 6.59
C LEU A 239 -39.79 -13.50 8.11
N VAL A 240 -39.29 -12.59 8.95
CA VAL A 240 -39.66 -12.46 10.37
C VAL A 240 -39.42 -10.98 10.71
N GLY A 241 -40.40 -10.13 11.00
CA GLY A 241 -41.37 -10.19 12.08
C GLY A 241 -41.18 -8.89 12.89
N THR A 242 -42.11 -7.95 12.73
CA THR A 242 -42.06 -6.58 13.25
C THR A 242 -42.07 -6.54 14.78
N ILE A 243 -41.14 -5.81 15.40
CA ILE A 243 -41.32 -5.23 16.73
C ILE A 243 -40.97 -3.75 16.64
N ALA A 244 -42.00 -2.91 16.78
CA ALA A 244 -41.86 -1.47 16.92
C ALA A 244 -41.46 -1.14 18.36
N LEU A 245 -40.37 -0.39 18.53
CA LEU A 245 -40.10 0.34 19.76
C LEU A 245 -39.92 1.82 19.42
N ALA A 246 -40.89 2.62 19.85
CA ALA A 246 -40.83 4.07 19.74
C ALA A 246 -39.84 4.61 20.78
N ILE A 247 -38.81 5.32 20.33
CA ILE A 247 -38.01 6.19 21.18
C ILE A 247 -38.01 7.58 20.54
N SER A 248 -38.63 8.52 21.24
CA SER A 248 -38.58 9.95 20.94
C SER A 248 -37.16 10.45 21.20
N ALA A 249 -36.46 10.94 20.16
CA ALA A 249 -35.19 11.62 20.31
C ALA A 249 -35.32 13.05 19.77
N ALA A 250 -35.01 14.01 20.63
CA ALA A 250 -35.00 15.43 20.36
C ALA A 250 -34.07 15.77 19.18
N SER A 251 -34.49 16.75 18.40
CA SER A 251 -33.78 17.33 17.27
C SER A 251 -32.47 18.01 17.73
N ALA A 252 -31.35 17.30 17.58
CA ALA A 252 -30.05 17.91 17.42
C ALA A 252 -29.67 17.77 15.94
N SER A 253 -29.42 18.90 15.26
CA SER A 253 -28.90 18.89 13.90
C SER A 253 -27.59 18.09 13.88
N PRO A 254 -27.41 17.11 12.98
CA PRO A 254 -26.14 16.42 12.87
C PRO A 254 -25.07 17.45 12.45
N ILE A 255 -24.04 17.61 13.29
CA ILE A 255 -22.78 18.19 12.84
C ILE A 255 -22.30 17.24 11.73
N ALA A 256 -22.30 17.71 10.49
CA ALA A 256 -21.69 16.99 9.39
C ALA A 256 -20.20 16.85 9.72
N VAL A 257 -19.78 15.66 10.12
CA VAL A 257 -18.36 15.32 10.19
C VAL A 257 -17.89 15.23 8.75
N GLU A 258 -17.32 16.33 8.24
CA GLU A 258 -16.69 16.33 6.93
C GLU A 258 -15.59 15.26 6.93
N LYS A 259 -15.70 14.29 6.01
CA LYS A 259 -14.67 13.27 5.78
C LYS A 259 -13.32 13.99 5.64
N ARG A 260 -12.36 13.72 6.53
CA ARG A 260 -11.04 14.38 6.49
C ARG A 260 -10.39 14.13 5.13
N ALA A 261 -10.45 15.11 4.24
CA ALA A 261 -9.74 15.08 2.97
C ALA A 261 -8.25 15.25 3.29
N MET A 262 -7.48 14.15 3.30
CA MET A 262 -6.02 14.17 3.39
C MET A 262 -5.47 14.93 2.17
N PRO A 263 -5.02 16.19 2.31
CA PRO A 263 -4.55 16.97 1.18
C PRO A 263 -3.37 16.28 0.50
N LEU A 264 -3.38 16.27 -0.83
CA LEU A 264 -2.28 15.75 -1.62
C LEU A 264 -1.13 16.77 -1.65
N GLY A 265 0.09 16.27 -1.55
CA GLY A 265 1.31 17.02 -1.76
C GLY A 265 2.25 16.28 -2.70
N ILE A 266 3.35 16.94 -3.02
CA ILE A 266 4.51 16.35 -3.66
C ILE A 266 5.77 16.92 -3.04
N ASP A 267 6.91 16.31 -3.30
CA ASP A 267 8.18 16.99 -3.17
C ASP A 267 9.07 16.74 -4.38
N VAL A 268 9.89 17.76 -4.68
CA VAL A 268 10.62 17.84 -5.94
C VAL A 268 12.02 18.40 -5.73
N SER A 269 12.88 18.12 -6.68
CA SER A 269 14.25 18.64 -6.72
C SER A 269 14.66 18.98 -8.15
N HIS A 270 15.96 19.22 -8.37
CA HIS A 270 16.52 19.43 -9.70
C HIS A 270 16.32 18.23 -10.66
N TYR A 271 16.02 17.04 -10.15
CA TYR A 271 15.66 15.88 -10.98
C TYR A 271 14.33 16.07 -11.74
N GLN A 272 13.52 17.05 -11.35
CA GLN A 272 12.31 17.48 -12.06
C GLN A 272 12.51 18.89 -12.65
N PRO A 273 13.34 19.04 -13.70
CA PRO A 273 13.87 20.34 -14.15
C PRO A 273 12.80 21.28 -14.74
N SER A 274 11.67 20.74 -15.21
CA SER A 274 10.54 21.51 -15.73
C SER A 274 9.24 20.96 -15.18
N ILE A 275 8.48 21.79 -14.46
CA ILE A 275 7.23 21.43 -13.82
C ILE A 275 6.12 22.32 -14.35
N ASN A 276 5.05 21.70 -14.87
CA ASN A 276 3.82 22.40 -15.20
C ASN A 276 2.96 22.55 -13.94
N TRP A 277 3.18 23.64 -13.19
CA TRP A 277 2.52 23.90 -11.91
C TRP A 277 1.00 24.03 -12.02
N ALA A 278 0.48 24.56 -13.13
CA ALA A 278 -0.96 24.65 -13.36
C ALA A 278 -1.59 23.25 -13.46
N THR A 279 -0.89 22.29 -14.07
CA THR A 279 -1.32 20.88 -14.10
C THR A 279 -1.24 20.24 -12.72
N VAL A 280 -0.16 20.49 -11.97
CA VAL A 280 -0.02 20.03 -10.58
C VAL A 280 -1.20 20.52 -9.72
N LYS A 281 -1.54 21.81 -9.81
CA LYS A 281 -2.68 22.37 -9.08
C LYS A 281 -4.01 21.76 -9.53
N LYS A 282 -4.22 21.59 -10.84
CA LYS A 282 -5.42 20.96 -11.41
C LYS A 282 -5.60 19.52 -10.96
N ASN A 283 -4.51 18.79 -10.73
CA ASN A 283 -4.52 17.42 -10.19
C ASN A 283 -4.90 17.35 -8.70
N GLY A 284 -5.16 18.49 -8.05
CA GLY A 284 -5.59 18.55 -6.66
C GLY A 284 -4.46 18.58 -5.65
N VAL A 285 -3.21 18.83 -6.07
CA VAL A 285 -2.08 19.06 -5.17
C VAL A 285 -2.31 20.39 -4.41
N GLU A 286 -2.11 20.35 -3.10
CA GLU A 286 -2.33 21.49 -2.20
C GLU A 286 -1.04 22.01 -1.59
N PHE A 287 0.01 21.19 -1.51
CA PHE A 287 1.31 21.60 -1.00
C PHE A 287 2.50 20.97 -1.74
N VAL A 288 3.67 21.59 -1.61
CA VAL A 288 4.93 21.05 -2.14
C VAL A 288 6.14 21.35 -1.25
N TYR A 289 7.01 20.37 -1.02
CA TYR A 289 8.37 20.59 -0.53
C TYR A 289 9.37 20.62 -1.69
N ILE A 290 10.34 21.53 -1.67
CA ILE A 290 11.26 21.76 -2.79
C ILE A 290 12.70 21.72 -2.28
N LYS A 291 13.56 20.88 -2.86
CA LYS A 291 14.97 20.80 -2.45
C LYS A 291 15.63 22.16 -2.59
N ALA A 292 16.09 22.73 -1.48
CA ALA A 292 16.77 24.02 -1.47
C ALA A 292 18.28 23.84 -1.43
N THR A 293 18.75 22.99 -0.51
CA THR A 293 20.18 22.83 -0.21
C THR A 293 20.54 21.41 0.17
N GLU A 294 21.82 21.08 0.07
CA GLU A 294 22.39 19.81 0.52
C GLU A 294 23.74 20.08 1.20
N GLY A 295 23.96 19.49 2.38
CA GLY A 295 25.16 19.72 3.18
C GLY A 295 25.38 21.21 3.50
N HIS A 296 26.53 21.77 3.15
CA HIS A 296 26.82 23.19 3.40
C HIS A 296 27.45 23.90 2.19
N THR A 297 27.29 23.30 1.00
CA THR A 297 27.97 23.75 -0.23
C THR A 297 27.07 23.70 -1.47
N TYR A 298 26.02 22.88 -1.48
CA TYR A 298 25.15 22.74 -2.63
C TYR A 298 23.83 23.50 -2.48
N ILE A 299 23.50 24.31 -3.49
CA ILE A 299 22.19 24.93 -3.69
C ILE A 299 21.54 24.26 -4.89
N SER A 300 20.27 23.85 -4.76
CA SER A 300 19.56 23.27 -5.91
C SER A 300 19.34 24.34 -7.00
N PRO A 301 19.81 24.10 -8.24
CA PRO A 301 19.69 25.09 -9.32
C PRO A 301 18.23 25.34 -9.74
N SER A 302 17.33 24.40 -9.46
CA SER A 302 15.91 24.48 -9.79
C SER A 302 15.06 25.08 -8.68
N PHE A 303 15.61 25.31 -7.47
CA PHE A 303 14.81 25.76 -6.32
C PHE A 303 14.04 27.04 -6.61
N SER A 304 14.72 28.09 -7.09
CA SER A 304 14.08 29.41 -7.30
C SER A 304 12.94 29.37 -8.32
N SER A 305 13.13 28.62 -9.43
CA SER A 305 12.09 28.51 -10.46
C SER A 305 10.91 27.66 -10.00
N GLN A 306 11.18 26.56 -9.29
CA GLN A 306 10.15 25.68 -8.70
C GLN A 306 9.36 26.41 -7.62
N TYR A 307 10.02 27.11 -6.71
CA TYR A 307 9.39 27.86 -5.61
C TYR A 307 8.50 29.00 -6.14
N THR A 308 8.98 29.73 -7.15
CA THR A 308 8.20 30.79 -7.80
C THR A 308 6.99 30.22 -8.54
N GLY A 309 7.17 29.11 -9.27
CA GLY A 309 6.10 28.46 -10.01
C GLY A 309 5.00 27.91 -9.10
N ALA A 310 5.37 27.24 -8.00
CA ALA A 310 4.42 26.78 -7.00
C ALA A 310 3.66 27.93 -6.33
N THR A 311 4.36 29.03 -6.01
CA THR A 311 3.75 30.25 -5.44
C THR A 311 2.72 30.85 -6.39
N LYS A 312 3.01 30.92 -7.70
CA LYS A 312 2.10 31.50 -8.71
C LYS A 312 0.76 30.76 -8.80
N GLU A 313 0.76 29.44 -8.61
CA GLU A 313 -0.45 28.60 -8.64
C GLU A 313 -1.14 28.48 -7.26
N GLY A 314 -0.64 29.20 -6.25
CA GLY A 314 -1.22 29.22 -4.91
C GLY A 314 -1.08 27.89 -4.15
N LEU A 315 -0.02 27.13 -4.40
CA LEU A 315 0.35 25.97 -3.59
C LEU A 315 0.99 26.44 -2.28
N LEU A 316 0.70 25.74 -1.18
CA LEU A 316 1.51 25.88 0.03
C LEU A 316 2.89 25.28 -0.26
N ARG A 317 3.97 25.97 0.10
CA ARG A 317 5.30 25.55 -0.30
C ARG A 317 6.34 25.80 0.78
N GLY A 318 7.31 24.90 0.88
CA GLY A 318 8.47 25.02 1.76
C GLY A 318 9.74 24.47 1.10
N GLY A 319 10.89 24.94 1.55
CA GLY A 319 12.17 24.32 1.18
C GLY A 319 12.45 23.06 2.01
N TYR A 320 13.24 22.14 1.48
CA TYR A 320 13.89 21.09 2.28
C TYR A 320 15.41 21.09 2.13
N HIS A 321 16.08 20.56 3.14
CA HIS A 321 17.53 20.45 3.25
C HIS A 321 17.95 18.99 3.35
N PHE A 322 18.73 18.49 2.38
CA PHE A 322 19.31 17.14 2.46
C PHE A 322 20.56 17.16 3.34
N ALA A 323 20.49 16.46 4.48
CA ALA A 323 21.54 16.48 5.47
C ALA A 323 22.80 15.73 5.03
N GLN A 324 23.96 16.26 5.41
CA GLN A 324 25.22 15.53 5.35
C GLN A 324 25.96 15.63 6.70
N PRO A 325 25.52 14.92 7.76
CA PRO A 325 26.02 15.10 9.12
C PRO A 325 27.53 14.96 9.31
N ALA A 326 28.20 14.16 8.49
CA ALA A 326 29.66 14.02 8.50
C ALA A 326 30.42 15.27 8.03
N SER A 327 29.78 16.17 7.27
CA SER A 327 30.47 17.27 6.57
C SER A 327 30.62 18.55 7.39
N SER A 328 29.75 18.79 8.37
CA SER A 328 29.73 19.99 9.22
C SER A 328 28.68 19.85 10.33
N SER A 329 28.63 20.78 11.28
CA SER A 329 27.62 20.76 12.37
C SER A 329 26.18 21.02 11.88
N GLY A 330 25.20 20.57 12.65
CA GLY A 330 23.78 20.83 12.39
C GLY A 330 23.47 22.33 12.28
N ALA A 331 24.05 23.16 13.16
CA ALA A 331 23.91 24.62 13.08
C ALA A 331 24.50 25.22 11.81
N THR A 332 25.57 24.64 11.26
CA THR A 332 26.18 25.11 10.01
C THR A 332 25.23 24.88 8.85
N GLN A 333 24.68 23.66 8.73
CA GLN A 333 23.74 23.32 7.67
C GLN A 333 22.40 24.04 7.83
N ALA A 334 21.91 24.23 9.06
CA ALA A 334 20.69 25.00 9.31
C ALA A 334 20.83 26.46 8.86
N LYS A 335 21.96 27.13 9.16
CA LYS A 335 22.24 28.50 8.69
C LYS A 335 22.33 28.57 7.17
N TYR A 336 22.99 27.59 6.55
CA TYR A 336 23.10 27.50 5.11
C TYR A 336 21.72 27.34 4.45
N PHE A 337 20.91 26.41 4.95
CA PHE A 337 19.54 26.21 4.50
C PHE A 337 18.69 27.48 4.65
N LEU A 338 18.72 28.14 5.82
CA LEU A 338 18.00 29.39 6.07
C LEU A 338 18.37 30.50 5.07
N ALA A 339 19.65 30.61 4.71
CA ALA A 339 20.14 31.61 3.76
C ALA A 339 19.72 31.33 2.30
N HIS A 340 19.39 30.09 1.97
CA HIS A 340 19.25 29.61 0.59
C HIS A 340 17.93 28.89 0.30
N GLY A 341 16.85 29.24 1.00
CA GLY A 341 15.49 28.76 0.66
C GLY A 341 14.72 28.10 1.80
N GLY A 342 15.34 27.93 2.96
CA GLY A 342 14.72 27.37 4.16
C GLY A 342 14.00 28.37 5.05
N GLY A 343 13.97 29.65 4.69
CA GLY A 343 13.26 30.69 5.46
C GLY A 343 11.77 30.41 5.60
N TRP A 344 11.17 30.94 6.66
CA TRP A 344 9.73 30.85 6.91
C TRP A 344 9.15 32.22 7.25
N SER A 345 7.92 32.48 6.78
CA SER A 345 7.12 33.65 7.17
C SER A 345 5.65 33.27 7.31
N GLY A 346 4.90 34.02 8.12
CA GLY A 346 3.46 33.85 8.32
C GLY A 346 2.60 34.40 7.18
N ASP A 347 3.00 34.21 5.92
CA ASP A 347 2.35 34.76 4.72
C ASP A 347 1.11 33.96 4.26
N GLY A 348 0.73 32.91 5.01
CA GLY A 348 -0.37 32.00 4.66
C GLY A 348 -0.06 31.06 3.51
N GLN A 349 1.19 31.03 3.02
CA GLN A 349 1.63 30.19 1.90
C GLN A 349 2.90 29.37 2.21
N THR A 350 3.65 29.73 3.25
CA THR A 350 4.94 29.12 3.59
C THR A 350 4.81 28.00 4.63
N LEU A 351 5.16 26.78 4.22
CA LEU A 351 5.38 25.66 5.14
C LEU A 351 6.69 25.87 5.91
N PRO A 352 6.81 25.41 7.17
CA PRO A 352 8.10 25.32 7.85
C PRO A 352 9.09 24.50 7.00
N GLY A 353 10.36 24.89 6.97
CA GLY A 353 11.39 24.14 6.25
C GLY A 353 11.53 22.71 6.79
N ALA A 354 11.90 21.79 5.91
CA ALA A 354 12.13 20.39 6.26
C ALA A 354 13.62 20.05 6.31
N LEU A 355 14.02 19.26 7.31
CA LEU A 355 15.29 18.56 7.40
C LEU A 355 15.07 17.15 6.86
N ASP A 356 15.63 16.86 5.69
CA ASP A 356 15.72 15.52 5.12
C ASP A 356 16.98 14.85 5.69
N ILE A 357 16.76 13.88 6.57
CA ILE A 357 17.81 13.14 7.29
C ILE A 357 17.55 11.63 7.17
N GLU A 358 18.27 11.03 6.24
CA GLU A 358 18.08 9.66 5.77
C GLU A 358 19.42 8.98 5.43
N TYR A 359 19.37 7.84 4.75
CA TYR A 359 20.52 7.06 4.33
C TYR A 359 21.56 7.92 3.62
N ASN A 360 22.82 7.78 4.02
CA ASN A 360 23.91 8.38 3.29
C ASN A 360 24.02 7.77 1.87
N PRO A 361 23.86 8.55 0.78
CA PRO A 361 23.90 8.03 -0.59
C PRO A 361 25.31 7.58 -0.99
N SER A 362 26.34 8.01 -0.27
CA SER A 362 27.74 7.70 -0.54
C SER A 362 28.54 7.60 0.76
N GLY A 363 28.57 6.41 1.35
CA GLY A 363 29.41 6.10 2.51
C GLY A 363 28.70 5.25 3.56
N ALA A 364 29.12 5.38 4.82
CA ALA A 364 28.45 4.71 5.93
C ALA A 364 27.02 5.24 6.08
N GLU A 365 26.06 4.33 6.25
CA GLU A 365 24.61 4.61 6.33
C GLU A 365 24.27 5.74 7.31
N CYS A 366 24.87 5.71 8.51
CA CYS A 366 24.70 6.72 9.56
C CYS A 366 25.78 7.80 9.53
N TYR A 367 26.40 8.04 8.38
CA TYR A 367 27.46 9.04 8.16
C TYR A 367 28.70 8.86 9.07
N GLY A 368 28.89 7.66 9.63
CA GLY A 368 29.98 7.36 10.56
C GLY A 368 29.80 7.93 11.96
N LEU A 369 28.61 8.46 12.29
CA LEU A 369 28.29 8.98 13.62
C LEU A 369 27.71 7.88 14.52
N THR A 370 28.00 7.96 15.82
CA THR A 370 27.26 7.19 16.83
C THR A 370 25.83 7.73 17.00
N HIS A 371 24.95 6.95 17.63
CA HIS A 371 23.57 7.41 17.92
C HIS A 371 23.55 8.73 18.68
N ALA A 372 24.43 8.91 19.68
CA ALA A 372 24.46 10.12 20.50
C ALA A 372 24.92 11.34 19.68
N GLU A 373 25.92 11.17 18.83
CA GLU A 373 26.38 12.23 17.93
C GLU A 373 25.33 12.61 16.90
N MET A 374 24.65 11.63 16.29
CA MET A 374 23.55 11.87 15.35
C MET A 374 22.40 12.63 16.00
N VAL A 375 21.96 12.20 17.19
CA VAL A 375 20.90 12.90 17.95
C VAL A 375 21.33 14.33 18.31
N SER A 376 22.59 14.52 18.73
CA SER A 376 23.13 15.86 19.01
C SER A 376 23.15 16.74 17.76
N TRP A 377 23.51 16.18 16.60
CA TRP A 377 23.56 16.88 15.33
C TRP A 377 22.17 17.34 14.88
N ILE A 378 21.17 16.45 14.91
CA ILE A 378 19.78 16.76 14.56
C ILE A 378 19.21 17.84 15.48
N LYS A 379 19.52 17.77 16.78
CA LYS A 379 19.12 18.78 17.76
C LYS A 379 19.74 20.15 17.47
N ASP A 380 21.03 20.20 17.14
CA ASP A 380 21.73 21.44 16.80
C ASP A 380 21.14 22.11 15.54
N PHE A 381 20.80 21.32 14.51
CA PHE A 381 20.07 21.82 13.33
C PHE A 381 18.69 22.36 13.72
N SER A 382 17.89 21.57 14.43
CA SER A 382 16.51 21.88 14.81
C SER A 382 16.42 23.16 15.65
N ASP A 383 17.25 23.28 16.66
CA ASP A 383 17.28 24.44 17.56
C ASP A 383 17.75 25.71 16.85
N THR A 384 18.75 25.59 15.96
CA THR A 384 19.25 26.71 15.15
C THR A 384 18.18 27.22 14.18
N TYR A 385 17.46 26.30 13.53
CA TYR A 385 16.33 26.62 12.67
C TYR A 385 15.21 27.30 13.47
N HIS A 386 14.80 26.70 14.59
CA HIS A 386 13.74 27.23 15.46
C HIS A 386 14.08 28.61 16.02
N LYS A 387 15.32 28.85 16.43
CA LYS A 387 15.76 30.17 16.92
C LYS A 387 15.52 31.28 15.89
N SER A 388 15.71 30.96 14.62
CA SER A 388 15.63 31.90 13.50
C SER A 388 14.20 32.10 12.99
N THR A 389 13.40 31.03 12.91
CA THR A 389 12.06 31.07 12.28
C THR A 389 10.90 31.03 13.28
N LYS A 390 11.18 30.70 14.55
CA LYS A 390 10.19 30.35 15.58
C LYS A 390 9.32 29.13 15.23
N ARG A 391 9.69 28.37 14.20
CA ARG A 391 9.09 27.09 13.83
C ARG A 391 10.13 26.00 14.00
N TYR A 392 9.76 24.87 14.58
CA TYR A 392 10.61 23.68 14.45
C TYR A 392 10.56 23.18 13.01
N PRO A 393 11.70 22.75 12.44
CA PRO A 393 11.68 22.18 11.10
C PRO A 393 10.91 20.86 11.11
N VAL A 394 10.27 20.54 9.99
CA VAL A 394 9.75 19.20 9.74
C VAL A 394 10.93 18.25 9.62
N ILE A 395 10.86 17.07 10.23
CA ILE A 395 11.89 16.03 10.04
C ILE A 395 11.36 15.03 9.03
N TYR A 396 12.02 14.95 7.88
CA TYR A 396 11.85 13.90 6.90
C TYR A 396 12.84 12.76 7.16
N THR A 397 12.34 11.52 7.21
CA THR A 397 13.17 10.33 7.43
C THR A 397 12.38 9.04 7.10
N THR A 398 13.01 7.87 7.23
CA THR A 398 12.31 6.57 7.31
C THR A 398 12.34 6.03 8.75
N THR A 399 11.37 5.19 9.13
CA THR A 399 11.35 4.58 10.47
C THR A 399 12.57 3.69 10.70
N ASP A 400 13.06 3.05 9.63
CA ASP A 400 14.23 2.19 9.67
C ASP A 400 15.51 3.00 9.93
N TRP A 401 15.79 4.00 9.08
CA TRP A 401 16.96 4.86 9.25
C TRP A 401 16.96 5.54 10.63
N TRP A 402 15.80 6.03 11.08
CA TRP A 402 15.70 6.66 12.40
C TRP A 402 16.07 5.69 13.53
N LYS A 403 15.59 4.45 13.48
CA LYS A 403 15.94 3.42 14.47
C LYS A 403 17.42 3.12 14.44
N THR A 404 17.95 2.89 13.24
CA THR A 404 19.34 2.47 13.01
C THR A 404 20.33 3.56 13.39
N CYS A 405 20.10 4.81 13.01
CA CYS A 405 21.09 5.87 13.14
C CYS A 405 20.92 6.78 14.36
N THR A 406 19.76 6.73 15.03
CA THR A 406 19.52 7.53 16.25
C THR A 406 19.32 6.67 17.50
N GLY A 407 19.35 5.35 17.38
CA GLY A 407 18.94 4.44 18.45
C GLY A 407 17.45 4.54 18.77
N ASN A 408 16.64 4.90 17.76
CA ASN A 408 15.21 5.19 17.89
C ASN A 408 14.90 6.29 18.94
N SER A 409 15.60 7.41 18.86
CA SER A 409 15.47 8.51 19.83
C SER A 409 14.05 9.09 19.84
N ALA A 410 13.48 9.26 21.04
CA ALA A 410 12.17 9.86 21.26
C ALA A 410 12.21 11.39 21.48
N ALA A 411 13.36 12.03 21.33
CA ALA A 411 13.60 13.40 21.78
C ALA A 411 12.83 14.48 21.00
N PHE A 412 12.35 14.19 19.79
CA PHE A 412 11.90 15.22 18.83
C PHE A 412 10.39 15.26 18.61
N GLY A 413 9.65 14.20 18.93
CA GLY A 413 8.25 14.11 18.54
C GLY A 413 7.27 15.06 19.24
N LYS A 414 7.71 15.75 20.29
CA LYS A 414 6.95 16.84 20.92
C LYS A 414 7.10 18.19 20.21
N THR A 415 8.17 18.38 19.43
CA THR A 415 8.55 19.68 18.87
C THR A 415 8.54 19.69 17.35
N ASN A 416 9.10 18.66 16.73
CA ASN A 416 9.30 18.56 15.29
C ASN A 416 8.16 17.77 14.65
N PRO A 417 7.43 18.34 13.68
CA PRO A 417 6.51 17.57 12.85
C PRO A 417 7.26 16.47 12.10
N LEU A 418 6.68 15.27 12.02
CA LEU A 418 7.27 14.17 11.26
C LEU A 418 6.72 14.15 9.84
N TRP A 419 7.62 14.07 8.87
CA TRP A 419 7.36 13.67 7.50
C TRP A 419 7.99 12.30 7.29
N ILE A 420 7.16 11.26 7.21
CA ILE A 420 7.69 9.89 7.13
C ILE A 420 7.66 9.40 5.69
N ALA A 421 8.80 8.91 5.21
CA ALA A 421 8.86 8.14 3.98
C ALA A 421 8.53 6.68 4.28
N HIS A 422 7.44 6.23 3.69
CA HIS A 422 7.04 4.83 3.72
C HIS A 422 6.13 4.55 2.53
N TYR A 423 6.70 4.08 1.43
CA TYR A 423 5.98 3.88 0.17
C TYR A 423 5.06 2.68 0.26
N ALA A 424 3.83 2.94 0.68
CA ALA A 424 2.86 1.92 1.02
C ALA A 424 1.43 2.50 0.91
N SER A 425 0.43 1.66 1.12
CA SER A 425 -0.97 2.10 1.25
C SER A 425 -1.34 2.55 2.67
N SER A 426 -0.44 2.41 3.65
CA SER A 426 -0.58 2.91 5.02
C SER A 426 0.75 3.38 5.59
N ILE A 427 0.71 4.29 6.56
CA ILE A 427 1.88 5.01 7.05
C ILE A 427 2.90 4.16 7.84
N GLY A 428 2.50 2.97 8.31
CA GLY A 428 3.39 2.08 9.04
C GLY A 428 3.66 2.51 10.50
N THR A 429 4.63 1.86 11.13
CA THR A 429 5.08 2.21 12.49
C THR A 429 5.89 3.49 12.42
N LEU A 430 5.65 4.43 13.34
CA LEU A 430 6.40 5.67 13.43
C LEU A 430 7.64 5.50 14.32
N PRO A 431 8.70 6.31 14.13
CA PRO A 431 9.81 6.36 15.06
C PRO A 431 9.35 6.82 16.45
N ALA A 432 10.10 6.43 17.49
CA ALA A 432 9.72 6.74 18.86
C ALA A 432 9.57 8.25 19.09
N GLY A 433 8.63 8.62 19.97
CA GLY A 433 8.34 10.01 20.30
C GLY A 433 7.25 10.65 19.42
N TRP A 434 6.99 10.12 18.22
CA TRP A 434 5.89 10.57 17.37
C TRP A 434 4.68 9.65 17.45
N ASP A 435 3.57 10.19 17.93
CA ASP A 435 2.28 9.49 17.93
C ASP A 435 1.57 9.60 16.57
N VAL A 436 1.93 10.62 15.78
CA VAL A 436 1.38 10.90 14.45
C VAL A 436 2.49 11.40 13.52
N ALA A 437 2.43 11.03 12.24
CA ALA A 437 3.15 11.78 11.22
C ALA A 437 2.27 12.92 10.72
N THR A 438 2.88 14.07 10.48
CA THR A 438 2.24 15.26 9.92
C THR A 438 2.15 15.14 8.40
N PHE A 439 3.23 14.66 7.78
CA PHE A 439 3.28 14.36 6.35
C PHE A 439 3.68 12.91 6.14
N TRP A 440 3.26 12.36 5.02
CA TRP A 440 3.58 11.00 4.61
C TRP A 440 3.97 10.99 3.14
N GLN A 441 5.25 10.73 2.86
CA GLN A 441 5.70 10.41 1.51
C GLN A 441 5.31 8.96 1.24
N ASN A 442 4.26 8.78 0.46
CA ASN A 442 3.60 7.49 0.26
C ASN A 442 3.98 6.81 -1.05
N ALA A 443 4.73 7.48 -1.91
CA ALA A 443 5.34 6.93 -3.12
C ALA A 443 6.50 7.82 -3.58
N ASP A 444 7.49 7.23 -4.23
CA ASP A 444 8.61 7.91 -4.92
C ASP A 444 8.26 8.36 -6.35
N SER A 445 7.02 8.12 -6.77
CA SER A 445 6.54 8.42 -8.11
C SER A 445 5.02 8.36 -8.18
N GLY A 446 4.44 9.03 -9.18
CA GLY A 446 3.00 9.02 -9.38
C GLY A 446 2.53 9.90 -10.52
N ALA A 447 1.27 10.36 -10.41
CA ALA A 447 0.64 11.19 -11.44
C ALA A 447 1.17 12.64 -11.47
N ASN A 448 1.90 13.07 -10.44
CA ASN A 448 2.52 14.39 -10.35
C ASN A 448 4.05 14.26 -10.32
N PRO A 449 4.81 15.31 -10.68
CA PRO A 449 6.27 15.26 -10.65
C PRO A 449 6.82 15.01 -9.25
N GLY A 450 7.92 14.27 -9.18
CA GLY A 450 8.60 13.93 -7.93
C GLY A 450 7.83 12.92 -7.10
N ASP A 451 8.10 12.94 -5.80
CA ASP A 451 7.53 11.99 -4.86
C ASP A 451 6.14 12.46 -4.44
N GLN A 452 5.30 11.54 -3.99
CA GLN A 452 3.89 11.80 -3.68
C GLN A 452 3.68 11.82 -2.18
N ASP A 453 3.07 12.91 -1.70
CA ASP A 453 2.83 13.13 -0.28
C ASP A 453 1.35 13.24 0.08
N LYS A 454 1.08 12.99 1.35
CA LYS A 454 -0.19 13.30 2.00
C LYS A 454 0.02 14.04 3.29
N PHE A 455 -0.79 15.06 3.53
CA PHE A 455 -0.89 15.70 4.83
C PHE A 455 -1.92 14.98 5.72
N ASN A 456 -1.54 14.72 6.96
CA ASN A 456 -2.40 14.09 7.96
C ASN A 456 -3.29 15.15 8.64
N GLY A 457 -4.38 15.52 7.97
CA GLY A 457 -5.35 16.46 8.50
C GLY A 457 -6.32 16.94 7.43
N SER A 458 -6.99 18.07 7.67
CA SER A 458 -7.81 18.74 6.65
C SER A 458 -7.03 19.83 5.95
N LYS A 459 -7.53 20.32 4.81
CA LYS A 459 -6.98 21.48 4.11
C LYS A 459 -6.88 22.74 4.99
N THR A 460 -7.82 22.93 5.91
CA THR A 460 -7.77 24.01 6.91
C THR A 460 -6.68 23.77 7.94
N GLY A 461 -6.45 22.52 8.34
CA GLY A 461 -5.35 22.14 9.23
C GLY A 461 -3.99 22.40 8.60
N LEU A 462 -3.83 22.09 7.31
CA LEU A 462 -2.58 22.30 6.56
C LEU A 462 -2.16 23.78 6.48
N LYS A 463 -3.12 24.72 6.52
CA LYS A 463 -2.86 26.17 6.48
C LYS A 463 -2.41 26.76 7.84
N LYS A 464 -2.52 26.01 8.93
CA LYS A 464 -2.13 26.44 10.29
C LYS A 464 -0.73 25.92 10.59
#